data_AF-A0A151IRY3-F1
#
_entry.id   AF-A0A151IRY3-F1
#
_cell.length_a   1.000
_cell.length_b   1.000
_cell.length_c   1.000
_cell.angle_alpha   90.00
_cell.angle_beta   90.00
_cell.angle_gamma   90.00
#
_symmetry.space_group_name_H-M   'P 1'
#
loop_
_entity.id
_entity.type
_entity.pdbx_description
1 polymer ?
#
loop_
_entity_poly.entity_id
_entity_poly.type
_entity_poly.pdbx_seq_one_letter_code
_entity_poly.pdbx_strand_id
1 'polypeptide(L)'
;MLEHQAGKTANSVVSFLFDFLENYLKNHKFEKLIFFSDACGGQNKNHIMVKFCCWLAKTYNISIEHIFPVRGHSFNQCDRNFGLYGKLKKRKETVYTVDDYLSMLRTCRKYPTPFHVVDGSNLVKDWSSTLATYTHRMP
;
A
#
# COMPACT_ATOMS: atom_id res chain seq x y z
N MET A 1 -4.66 10.81 -10.07
CA MET A 1 -4.68 9.90 -11.24
C MET A 1 -5.78 8.85 -11.07
N LEU A 2 -6.53 8.52 -12.14
CA LEU A 2 -7.58 7.49 -12.14
C LEU A 2 -6.97 6.07 -12.24
N GLU A 3 -7.69 5.06 -11.74
CA GLU A 3 -7.25 3.65 -11.64
C GLU A 3 -6.76 3.03 -12.98
N HIS A 4 -7.23 3.55 -14.13
CA HIS A 4 -6.81 3.07 -15.45
C HIS A 4 -5.59 3.80 -16.05
N GLN A 5 -5.18 4.94 -15.49
CA GLN A 5 -4.12 5.79 -16.04
C GLN A 5 -2.77 5.61 -15.35
N ALA A 6 -2.77 5.09 -14.11
CA ALA A 6 -1.56 4.75 -13.39
C ALA A 6 -1.57 3.24 -13.14
N GLY A 7 -0.75 2.48 -13.87
CA GLY A 7 -0.58 1.05 -13.60
C GLY A 7 -0.10 0.87 -12.16
N LYS A 8 -0.96 0.34 -11.28
CA LYS A 8 -0.58 0.03 -9.91
C LYS A 8 0.44 -1.12 -9.92
N THR A 9 1.70 -0.75 -9.75
CA THR A 9 2.86 -1.67 -9.78
C THR A 9 3.43 -1.87 -8.37
N ALA A 10 4.31 -2.85 -8.22
CA ALA A 10 5.11 -3.03 -7.01
C ALA A 10 5.82 -1.74 -6.57
N ASN A 11 6.31 -0.91 -7.50
CA ASN A 11 6.95 0.38 -7.19
C ASN A 11 5.99 1.33 -6.48
N SER A 12 4.72 1.40 -6.90
CA SER A 12 3.72 2.22 -6.22
C SER A 12 3.41 1.70 -4.81
N VAL A 13 3.29 0.37 -4.65
CA VAL A 13 3.06 -0.26 -3.33
C VAL A 13 4.20 0.05 -2.37
N VAL A 14 5.44 -0.20 -2.79
CA VAL A 14 6.63 0.06 -1.97
C VAL A 14 6.75 1.54 -1.63
N SER A 15 6.48 2.44 -2.59
CA SER A 15 6.53 3.88 -2.35
C SER A 15 5.55 4.33 -1.26
N PHE A 16 4.30 3.86 -1.31
CA PHE A 16 3.32 4.23 -0.29
C PHE A 16 3.60 3.60 1.07
N LEU A 17 4.13 2.36 1.09
CA LEU A 17 4.59 1.75 2.34
C LEU A 17 5.76 2.53 2.94
N PHE A 18 6.74 2.92 2.12
CA PHE A 18 7.89 3.69 2.58
C PHE A 18 7.47 5.06 3.12
N ASP A 19 6.61 5.79 2.42
CA ASP A 19 6.08 7.08 2.90
C ASP A 19 5.34 6.94 4.24
N PHE A 20 4.46 5.94 4.34
CA PHE A 20 3.76 5.65 5.60
C PHE A 20 4.75 5.32 6.72
N LEU A 21 5.70 4.42 6.45
CA LEU A 21 6.69 4.00 7.42
C LEU A 21 7.59 5.15 7.84
N GLU A 22 8.09 5.99 6.94
CA GLU A 22 8.91 7.16 7.30
C GLU A 22 8.15 8.11 8.23
N ASN A 23 6.87 8.35 7.97
CA ASN A 23 6.05 9.23 8.79
C ASN A 23 5.77 8.63 10.18
N TYR A 24 5.63 7.31 10.29
CA TYR A 24 5.43 6.61 11.56
C TYR A 24 6.74 6.34 12.33
N LEU A 25 7.79 5.88 11.65
CA LEU A 25 9.10 5.52 12.20
C LEU A 25 9.83 6.71 12.81
N LYS A 26 9.66 7.92 12.27
CA LYS A 26 10.29 9.13 12.81
C LYS A 26 10.06 9.31 14.30
N ASN A 27 8.91 8.85 14.80
CA ASN A 27 8.50 9.05 16.19
C ASN A 27 8.44 7.76 17.01
N HIS A 28 8.71 6.60 16.42
CA HIS A 28 8.51 5.30 17.05
C HIS A 28 9.65 4.33 16.75
N LYS A 29 10.21 3.72 17.80
CA LYS A 29 11.10 2.56 17.68
C LYS A 29 10.26 1.30 17.72
N PHE A 30 10.57 0.36 16.82
CA PHE A 30 10.00 -0.99 16.86
C PHE A 30 11.06 -2.01 16.47
N GLU A 31 10.94 -3.21 17.00
CA GLU A 31 11.88 -4.31 16.75
C GLU A 31 11.38 -5.26 15.66
N LYS A 32 10.06 -5.28 15.42
CA LYS A 32 9.41 -6.20 14.50
C LYS A 32 8.30 -5.51 13.70
N LEU A 33 8.29 -5.75 12.40
CA LEU A 33 7.25 -5.31 11.47
C LEU A 33 6.59 -6.53 10.80
N ILE A 34 5.26 -6.57 10.81
CA ILE A 34 4.50 -7.66 10.19
C ILE A 34 3.66 -7.08 9.05
N PHE A 35 3.98 -7.47 7.83
CA PHE A 35 3.17 -7.20 6.65
C PHE A 35 2.15 -8.31 6.47
N PHE A 36 0.88 -7.94 6.40
CA PHE A 36 -0.21 -8.85 6.05
C PHE A 36 -0.81 -8.41 4.71
N SER A 37 -0.63 -9.21 3.66
CA SER A 37 -1.00 -8.82 2.30
C SER A 37 -1.68 -9.96 1.56
N ASP A 38 -2.53 -9.62 0.59
CA ASP A 38 -2.99 -10.59 -0.41
C ASP A 38 -1.81 -11.04 -1.30
N ALA A 39 -1.95 -12.21 -1.92
CA ALA A 39 -0.88 -12.83 -2.70
C ALA A 39 -0.79 -12.31 -4.16
N CYS A 40 -1.24 -11.08 -4.43
CA CYS A 40 -1.24 -10.49 -5.77
C CYS A 40 0.20 -10.32 -6.30
N GLY A 41 0.57 -11.06 -7.34
CA GLY A 41 1.92 -11.08 -7.88
C GLY A 41 2.41 -9.72 -8.38
N GLY A 42 1.56 -8.98 -9.12
CA GLY A 42 1.93 -7.68 -9.67
C GLY A 42 2.14 -6.56 -8.64
N GLN A 43 1.70 -6.77 -7.39
CA GLN A 43 1.65 -5.73 -6.36
C GLN A 43 2.40 -6.14 -5.11
N ASN A 44 1.96 -7.21 -4.43
CA ASN A 44 2.37 -7.53 -3.06
C ASN A 44 3.27 -8.76 -2.97
N LYS A 45 3.13 -9.73 -3.89
CA LYS A 45 3.94 -10.97 -3.92
C LYS A 45 4.90 -11.00 -5.10
N ASN A 46 5.91 -10.13 -5.05
CA ASN A 46 6.98 -10.06 -6.05
C ASN A 46 8.35 -9.81 -5.41
N HIS A 47 9.39 -9.96 -6.23
CA HIS A 47 10.78 -9.78 -5.82
C HIS A 47 11.10 -8.35 -5.36
N ILE A 48 10.40 -7.32 -5.86
CA ILE A 48 10.63 -5.92 -5.45
C ILE A 48 10.20 -5.74 -3.99
N MET A 49 9.03 -6.25 -3.61
CA MET A 49 8.55 -6.26 -2.22
C MET A 49 9.49 -7.01 -1.27
N VAL A 50 10.01 -8.17 -1.68
CA VAL A 50 10.97 -8.94 -0.87
C VAL A 50 12.28 -8.15 -0.69
N LYS A 51 12.84 -7.59 -1.76
CA LYS A 51 14.04 -6.74 -1.70
C LYS A 51 13.84 -5.53 -0.80
N PHE A 52 12.66 -4.90 -0.88
CA PHE A 52 12.31 -3.78 -0.02
C PHE A 52 12.27 -4.17 1.46
N CYS A 53 11.68 -5.33 1.79
CA CYS A 53 11.69 -5.84 3.16
C CYS A 53 13.12 -6.08 3.66
N CYS A 54 13.99 -6.71 2.87
CA CYS A 54 15.39 -6.92 3.24
C CYS A 54 16.12 -5.58 3.49
N TRP A 55 15.89 -4.59 2.63
CA TRP A 55 16.45 -3.25 2.78
C TRP A 55 15.97 -2.57 4.07
N LEU A 56 14.66 -2.61 4.36
CA LEU A 56 14.09 -2.07 5.60
C LEU A 56 14.68 -2.75 6.84
N ALA A 57 14.73 -4.09 6.85
CA ALA A 57 15.24 -4.88 7.95
C ALA A 57 16.68 -4.46 8.32
N LYS A 58 17.54 -4.30 7.31
CA LYS A 58 18.92 -3.86 7.50
C LYS A 58 19.04 -2.38 7.86
N THR A 59 18.25 -1.51 7.24
CA THR A 59 18.34 -0.06 7.43
C THR A 59 17.87 0.36 8.83
N TYR A 60 16.81 -0.26 9.33
CA TYR A 60 16.24 0.06 10.64
C TYR A 60 16.62 -0.95 11.74
N ASN A 61 17.39 -1.98 11.41
CA ASN A 61 17.78 -3.08 12.30
C ASN A 61 16.56 -3.74 12.98
N ILE A 62 15.60 -4.17 12.16
CA ILE A 62 14.31 -4.74 12.58
C ILE A 62 14.08 -6.13 11.97
N SER A 63 13.27 -6.95 12.63
CA SER A 63 12.72 -8.17 12.07
C SER A 63 11.50 -7.88 11.19
N ILE A 64 11.39 -8.52 10.03
CA ILE A 64 10.24 -8.37 9.14
C ILE A 64 9.63 -9.74 8.82
N GLU A 65 8.31 -9.85 8.99
CA GLU A 65 7.52 -10.99 8.54
C GLU A 65 6.52 -10.55 7.47
N HIS A 66 6.49 -11.25 6.34
CA HIS A 66 5.49 -11.00 5.29
C HIS A 66 4.57 -12.20 5.15
N ILE A 67 3.34 -12.04 5.65
CA ILE A 67 2.34 -13.09 5.76
C ILE A 67 1.32 -12.94 4.63
N PHE A 68 1.07 -14.06 3.93
CA PHE A 68 0.04 -14.17 2.91
C PHE A 68 -1.04 -15.15 3.37
N PRO A 69 -2.32 -14.75 3.43
CA PRO A 69 -3.40 -15.63 3.86
C PRO A 69 -3.67 -16.72 2.82
N VAL A 70 -4.11 -17.88 3.32
CA VAL A 70 -4.60 -18.98 2.48
C VAL A 70 -5.88 -18.55 1.76
N ARG A 71 -6.11 -19.07 0.54
CA ARG A 71 -7.32 -18.81 -0.23
C ARG A 71 -8.58 -19.10 0.60
N GLY A 72 -9.56 -18.21 0.58
CA GLY A 72 -10.77 -18.28 1.41
C GLY A 72 -10.71 -17.46 2.70
N HIS A 73 -9.50 -17.12 3.18
CA HIS A 73 -9.27 -16.19 4.30
C HIS A 73 -8.63 -14.87 3.84
N SER A 74 -8.73 -14.57 2.54
CA SER A 74 -8.06 -13.45 1.90
C SER A 74 -8.73 -12.09 2.12
N PHE A 75 -9.92 -12.05 2.73
CA PHE A 75 -10.63 -10.80 3.01
C PHE A 75 -9.88 -9.96 4.05
N ASN A 76 -8.98 -9.13 3.56
CA ASN A 76 -8.18 -8.26 4.40
C ASN A 76 -8.90 -6.93 4.67
N GLN A 77 -8.30 -6.08 5.50
CA GLN A 77 -8.87 -4.76 5.81
C GLN A 77 -9.01 -3.87 4.57
N CYS A 78 -8.13 -4.01 3.58
CA CYS A 78 -8.21 -3.27 2.32
C CYS A 78 -9.48 -3.65 1.55
N ASP A 79 -9.79 -4.94 1.41
CA ASP A 79 -11.01 -5.43 0.74
C ASP A 79 -12.28 -4.91 1.42
N ARG A 80 -12.29 -4.92 2.76
CA ARG A 80 -13.39 -4.35 3.55
C ARG A 80 -13.57 -2.86 3.25
N ASN A 81 -12.47 -2.11 3.25
CA ASN A 81 -12.47 -0.67 2.99
C ASN A 81 -12.95 -0.34 1.57
N PHE A 82 -12.46 -1.07 0.55
CA PHE A 82 -12.94 -0.93 -0.82
C PHE A 82 -14.40 -1.38 -0.98
N GLY A 83 -14.84 -2.36 -0.18
CA GLY A 83 -16.25 -2.76 -0.11
C GLY A 83 -17.17 -1.65 0.40
N LEU A 84 -16.72 -0.82 1.36
CA LEU A 84 -17.47 0.36 1.81
C LEU A 84 -17.63 1.39 0.70
N TYR A 85 -16.54 1.70 0.01
CA TYR A 85 -16.55 2.59 -1.14
C TYR A 85 -17.45 2.05 -2.27
N GLY A 86 -17.34 0.76 -2.59
CA GLY A 86 -18.18 0.11 -3.60
C GLY A 86 -19.67 0.13 -3.24
N LYS A 87 -20.03 -0.05 -1.97
CA LYS A 87 -21.41 0.10 -1.48
C LYS A 87 -21.93 1.53 -1.67
N LEU A 88 -21.12 2.54 -1.36
CA LEU A 88 -21.51 3.94 -1.57
C LEU A 88 -21.66 4.25 -3.07
N LYS A 89 -20.73 3.77 -3.90
CA LYS A 89 -20.77 3.92 -5.35
C LYS A 89 -22.01 3.32 -5.98
N LYS A 90 -22.43 2.13 -5.53
CA LYS A 90 -23.66 1.48 -6.03
C LYS A 90 -24.95 2.24 -5.70
N ARG A 91 -24.94 3.11 -4.69
CA ARG A 91 -26.11 3.92 -4.28
C ARG A 91 -26.18 5.27 -4.99
N LYS A 92 -25.09 5.70 -5.63
CA LYS A 92 -25.04 6.98 -6.33
C LYS A 92 -25.31 6.71 -7.81
N GLU A 93 -26.40 7.26 -8.34
CA GLU A 93 -26.81 7.04 -9.74
C GLU A 93 -25.74 7.50 -10.73
N THR A 94 -25.08 8.63 -10.44
CA THR A 94 -24.03 9.15 -11.32
C THR A 94 -22.85 9.78 -10.58
N VAL A 95 -21.66 9.55 -11.11
CA VAL A 95 -20.39 10.12 -10.65
C VAL A 95 -19.73 10.79 -11.84
N TYR A 96 -19.68 12.14 -11.85
CA TYR A 96 -19.29 12.91 -13.04
C TYR A 96 -17.85 13.42 -12.95
N THR A 97 -17.34 13.67 -11.74
CA THR A 97 -16.06 14.36 -11.54
C THR A 97 -15.08 13.56 -10.68
N VAL A 98 -13.80 13.90 -10.76
CA VAL A 98 -12.78 13.36 -9.84
C VAL A 98 -13.08 13.76 -8.40
N ASP A 99 -13.58 14.97 -8.17
CA ASP A 99 -13.98 15.44 -6.84
C ASP A 99 -15.12 14.62 -6.24
N ASP A 100 -16.07 14.16 -7.05
CA ASP A 100 -17.11 13.23 -6.61
C ASP A 100 -16.50 11.93 -6.08
N TYR A 101 -15.52 11.38 -6.80
CA TYR A 101 -14.80 10.17 -6.38
C TYR A 101 -14.06 10.39 -5.07
N LEU A 102 -13.34 11.50 -4.94
CA LEU A 102 -12.58 11.85 -3.73
C LEU A 102 -13.51 12.09 -2.54
N SER A 103 -14.64 12.77 -2.74
CA SER A 103 -15.65 12.98 -1.71
C SER A 103 -16.24 11.67 -1.21
N MET A 104 -16.55 10.74 -2.12
CA MET A 104 -17.02 9.41 -1.76
C MET A 104 -15.97 8.61 -0.99
N LEU A 105 -14.71 8.67 -1.41
CA LEU A 105 -13.61 8.01 -0.68
C LEU A 105 -13.48 8.59 0.74
N ARG A 106 -13.55 9.90 0.93
CA ARG A 106 -13.46 10.50 2.27
C ARG A 106 -14.62 10.09 3.17
N THR A 107 -15.82 9.91 2.63
CA THR A 107 -17.05 9.73 3.40
C THR A 107 -17.53 8.28 3.54
N CYS A 108 -17.00 7.34 2.76
CA CYS A 108 -17.51 5.96 2.72
C CYS A 108 -17.22 5.16 4.01
N ARG A 109 -16.22 5.53 4.80
CA ARG A 109 -15.94 4.95 6.12
C ARG A 109 -16.34 5.93 7.22
N LYS A 110 -17.26 5.51 8.10
CA LYS A 110 -17.67 6.29 9.29
C LYS A 110 -16.89 5.89 10.54
N TYR A 111 -16.69 4.59 10.75
CA TYR A 111 -15.99 4.04 11.90
C TYR A 111 -14.71 3.29 11.47
N PRO A 112 -13.60 3.37 12.23
CA PRO A 112 -13.43 4.21 13.43
C PRO A 112 -13.36 5.71 13.12
N THR A 113 -12.87 6.08 11.93
CA THR A 113 -12.84 7.47 11.43
C THR A 113 -12.95 7.49 9.90
N PRO A 114 -13.24 8.64 9.28
CA PRO A 114 -13.11 8.85 7.84
C PRO A 114 -11.74 8.44 7.26
N PHE A 115 -11.66 8.21 5.95
CA PHE A 115 -10.36 7.98 5.31
C PHE A 115 -9.60 9.29 5.16
N HIS A 116 -8.32 9.29 5.53
CA HIS A 116 -7.39 10.34 5.18
C HIS A 116 -6.89 10.10 3.75
N VAL A 117 -7.32 10.93 2.81
CA VAL A 117 -7.00 10.79 1.38
C VAL A 117 -5.85 11.72 1.05
N VAL A 118 -4.73 11.14 0.60
CA VAL A 118 -3.50 11.85 0.22
C VAL A 118 -3.28 11.70 -1.29
N ASP A 119 -2.82 12.76 -1.94
CA ASP A 119 -2.36 12.68 -3.32
C ASP A 119 -0.98 12.01 -3.38
N GLY A 120 -0.94 10.79 -3.91
CA GLY A 120 0.27 9.99 -4.04
C GLY A 120 1.08 10.22 -5.31
N SER A 121 0.67 11.14 -6.19
CA SER A 121 1.27 11.31 -7.53
C SER A 121 2.80 11.51 -7.48
N ASN A 122 3.27 12.31 -6.52
CA ASN A 122 4.69 12.64 -6.35
C ASN A 122 5.44 11.68 -5.43
N LEU A 123 4.76 10.69 -4.85
CA LEU A 123 5.36 9.73 -3.91
C LEU A 123 5.98 8.53 -4.62
N VAL A 124 5.51 8.21 -5.83
CA VAL A 124 5.93 6.99 -6.55
C VAL A 124 7.36 7.13 -7.06
N LYS A 125 8.25 6.26 -6.58
CA LYS A 125 9.67 6.18 -6.95
C LYS A 125 9.97 4.89 -7.70
N ASP A 126 11.05 4.88 -8.47
CA ASP A 126 11.58 3.67 -9.11
C ASP A 126 12.40 2.82 -8.11
N TRP A 127 11.69 1.97 -7.38
CA TRP A 127 12.30 1.03 -6.43
C TRP A 127 12.97 -0.16 -7.12
N SER A 128 12.48 -0.59 -8.28
CA SER A 128 13.11 -1.64 -9.08
C SER A 128 14.59 -1.34 -9.35
N SER A 129 14.88 -0.15 -9.88
CA SER A 129 16.25 0.26 -10.19
C SER A 129 17.07 0.51 -8.92
N THR A 130 16.47 1.17 -7.93
CA THR A 130 17.14 1.51 -6.66
C THR A 130 17.59 0.26 -5.91
N LEU A 131 16.72 -0.74 -5.78
CA LEU A 131 16.98 -1.96 -5.05
C LEU A 131 17.85 -2.96 -5.83
N ALA A 132 17.89 -2.88 -7.18
CA ALA A 132 18.80 -3.68 -7.98
C ALA A 132 20.27 -3.41 -7.61
N THR A 133 20.65 -2.12 -7.52
CA THR A 133 21.99 -1.68 -7.12
C THR A 133 22.36 -2.13 -5.71
N TYR A 134 21.38 -2.18 -4.80
CA TYR A 134 21.58 -2.63 -3.43
C TYR A 134 21.91 -4.13 -3.35
N THR A 135 21.23 -4.97 -4.14
CA THR A 135 21.42 -6.42 -4.12
C THR A 135 22.77 -6.88 -4.66
N HIS A 136 23.41 -6.13 -5.56
CA HIS A 136 24.77 -6.44 -6.04
C HIS A 136 25.87 -6.17 -4.99
N ARG A 137 25.53 -5.51 -3.88
CA ARG A 137 26.45 -5.19 -2.77
C ARG A 137 26.19 -6.05 -1.53
N MET A 138 25.35 -7.08 -1.63
CA MET A 138 25.25 -8.08 -0.57
C MET A 138 26.40 -9.08 -0.74
N PRO A 139 27.18 -9.33 0.32
CA PRO A 139 28.31 -10.27 0.29
C PRO A 139 27.87 -11.71 0.05
#